data_AF-A0A6J5GLR9-F1
#
_entry.id   AF-A0A6J5GLR9-F1
#
_cell.length_a   1.000
_cell.length_b   1.000
_cell.length_c   1.000
_cell.angle_alpha   90.00
_cell.angle_beta   90.00
_cell.angle_gamma   90.00
#
_symmetry.space_group_name_H-M   'P 1'
#
loop_
_entity.id
_entity.type
_entity.pdbx_description
1 polymer ?
#
loop_
_entity_poly.entity_id
_entity_poly.type
_entity_poly.pdbx_seq_one_letter_code
_entity_poly.pdbx_strand_id
1 'polypeptide(L)' 'MNAQELPVCVQAMLCDSQNNFWVLDPGAPAQAFVVASAHKLVRIDLATNSVAQCASSRL' A
#
# COMPACT_ATOMS: atom_id res chain seq x y z
N MET A 1 12.06 9.16 1.18
CA MET A 1 11.38 7.85 1.10
C MET A 1 12.40 6.77 1.39
N ASN A 2 12.14 5.90 2.36
CA ASN A 2 12.96 4.72 2.61
C ASN A 2 12.44 3.52 1.79
N ALA A 3 13.25 2.48 1.58
CA ALA A 3 12.82 1.30 0.80
C ALA A 3 11.62 0.57 1.43
N GLN A 4 11.43 0.73 2.75
CA GLN A 4 10.29 0.19 3.48
C GLN A 4 8.99 0.95 3.22
N GLU A 5 9.00 2.08 2.52
CA GLU A 5 7.81 2.86 2.16
C GLU A 5 7.29 2.54 0.75
N LEU A 6 8.06 1.83 -0.08
CA LEU A 6 7.69 1.54 -1.47
C LEU A 6 6.85 0.26 -1.60
N PRO A 7 5.80 0.22 -2.44
CA PRO A 7 5.08 -1.01 -2.70
C PRO A 7 5.99 -2.07 -3.34
N VAL A 8 5.88 -3.31 -2.87
CA VAL A 8 6.64 -4.47 -3.34
C VAL A 8 5.81 -5.28 -4.34
N CYS A 9 4.53 -5.56 -4.06
CA CYS A 9 3.65 -6.30 -4.95
C CYS A 9 2.18 -5.85 -4.78
N VAL A 10 1.74 -4.85 -5.54
CA VAL A 10 0.35 -4.38 -5.50
C VAL A 10 -0.61 -5.49 -5.95
N GLN A 11 -1.57 -5.85 -5.10
CA GLN A 11 -2.58 -6.87 -5.42
C GLN A 11 -3.98 -6.31 -5.65
N ALA A 12 -4.32 -5.22 -4.98
CA ALA A 12 -5.62 -4.58 -5.18
C ALA A 12 -5.49 -3.06 -5.19
N MET A 13 -6.32 -2.46 -6.03
CA MET A 13 -6.46 -1.02 -6.19
C MET A 13 -7.94 -0.69 -6.21
N LEU A 14 -8.37 0.26 -5.38
CA LEU A 14 -9.78 0.64 -5.26
C LEU A 14 -9.90 2.15 -5.09
N CYS A 15 -10.82 2.77 -5.83
CA CYS A 15 -11.31 4.11 -5.52
C CYS A 15 -12.53 4.03 -4.62
N ASP A 16 -12.59 4.84 -3.56
CA ASP A 16 -13.79 4.97 -2.72
C ASP A 16 -14.61 6.21 -3.09
N SER A 17 -15.80 6.34 -2.48
CA SER A 17 -16.70 7.48 -2.69
C SER A 17 -16.22 8.79 -2.05
N GLN A 18 -15.11 8.76 -1.31
CA GLN A 18 -14.51 9.91 -0.63
C GLN A 18 -13.29 10.43 -1.37
N ASN A 19 -13.10 10.05 -2.64
CA ASN A 19 -11.99 10.47 -3.49
C ASN A 19 -10.62 9.97 -2.97
N ASN A 20 -10.59 8.85 -2.25
CA ASN A 20 -9.35 8.17 -1.93
C ASN A 20 -9.07 7.03 -2.93
N PHE A 21 -7.80 6.86 -3.25
CA PHE A 21 -7.27 5.69 -3.93
C PHE A 21 -6.50 4.81 -2.97
N TRP A 22 -6.98 3.59 -2.79
CA TRP A 22 -6.42 2.60 -1.89
C TRP A 22 -5.58 1.60 -2.65
N VAL A 23 -4.37 1.35 -2.15
CA VAL A 23 -3.45 0.34 -2.67
C VAL A 23 -3.16 -0.67 -1.57
N LEU A 24 -3.47 -1.94 -1.84
CA LEU A 24 -3.10 -3.06 -0.99
C LEU A 24 -1.86 -3.75 -1.56
N ASP A 25 -0.80 -3.79 -0.77
CA ASP A 25 0.42 -4.52 -1.04
C ASP A 25 0.67 -5.53 0.09
N PRO A 26 0.46 -6.84 -0.12
CA PRO A 26 0.74 -7.84 0.89
C PRO A 26 2.25 -8.06 1.16
N GLY A 27 3.15 -7.38 0.45
CA GLY A 27 4.59 -7.59 0.61
C GLY A 27 5.00 -8.99 0.18
N ALA A 28 4.40 -9.50 -0.90
CA ALA A 28 4.59 -10.88 -1.38
C ALA A 28 5.23 -10.94 -2.79
N PRO A 29 6.57 -10.82 -2.90
CA PRO A 29 7.26 -10.86 -4.19
C PRO A 29 6.90 -12.10 -4.99
N ALA A 30 6.59 -11.91 -6.28
CA ALA A 30 6.15 -12.96 -7.19
C ALA A 30 4.97 -13.80 -6.66
N GLN A 31 4.19 -13.28 -5.70
CA GLN A 31 3.11 -13.99 -5.01
C GLN A 31 3.55 -15.29 -4.33
N ALA A 32 4.84 -15.44 -4.01
CA ALA A 32 5.39 -16.70 -3.53
C ALA A 32 5.30 -16.86 -1.99
N PHE A 33 5.58 -15.80 -1.24
CA PHE A 33 5.54 -15.77 0.22
C PHE A 33 5.37 -14.35 0.71
N VAL A 34 4.83 -14.15 1.92
CA VAL A 34 4.70 -12.83 2.55
C VAL A 34 5.99 -12.51 3.31
N VAL A 35 6.59 -11.35 3.02
CA VAL A 35 7.73 -10.82 3.78
C VAL A 35 7.21 -10.19 5.07
N ALA A 36 7.76 -10.62 6.21
CA ALA A 36 7.39 -10.08 7.52
C ALA A 36 7.54 -8.55 7.55
N SER A 37 6.58 -7.86 8.18
CA SER A 37 6.52 -6.39 8.26
C SER A 37 6.52 -5.63 6.91
N ALA A 38 6.38 -6.29 5.76
CA ALA A 38 6.44 -5.64 4.45
C ALA A 38 5.07 -5.29 3.84
N HIS A 39 3.98 -5.79 4.42
CA HIS A 39 2.63 -5.53 3.92
C HIS A 39 2.20 -4.11 4.28
N LYS A 40 1.47 -3.47 3.36
CA LYS A 40 1.10 -2.06 3.41
C LYS A 40 -0.32 -1.86 2.89
N LEU A 41 -1.06 -1.01 3.59
CA LEU A 41 -2.25 -0.37 3.08
C LEU A 41 -1.95 1.11 2.90
N VAL A 42 -1.96 1.57 1.64
CA VAL A 42 -1.67 2.96 1.28
C VAL A 42 -2.95 3.64 0.86
N ARG A 43 -3.22 4.82 1.43
CA ARG A 43 -4.27 5.72 1.01
C ARG A 43 -3.67 6.92 0.31
N ILE A 44 -4.08 7.16 -0.92
CA ILE A 44 -3.70 8.33 -1.73
C ILE A 44 -4.94 9.22 -1.84
N ASP A 45 -4.79 10.51 -1.55
CA ASP A 45 -5.82 11.50 -1.81
C ASP A 45 -5.75 11.89 -3.29
N LEU A 46 -6.83 11.64 -4.05
CA LEU A 46 -6.89 11.93 -5.48
C LEU A 46 -7.05 13.42 -5.79
N ALA A 47 -7.46 14.26 -4.83
CA ALA A 47 -7.52 15.71 -5.05
C ALA A 47 -6.11 16.32 -5.10
N THR A 48 -5.19 15.78 -4.30
CA THR A 48 -3.82 16.30 -4.14
C THR A 48 -2.76 15.40 -4.78
N ASN A 49 -3.15 14.24 -5.31
CA ASN A 49 -2.26 13.19 -5.83
C ASN A 49 -1.14 12.82 -4.86
N SER A 50 -1.43 12.85 -3.55
CA SER A 50 -0.43 12.67 -2.50
C SER A 50 -0.80 11.52 -1.56
N VAL A 51 0.21 10.84 -1.02
CA VAL A 51 0.00 9.79 -0.02
C VAL A 51 -0.50 10.43 1.26
N ALA A 52 -1.76 10.15 1.63
CA ALA A 52 -2.40 10.66 2.83
C ALA A 52 -2.15 9.76 4.05
N GLN A 53 -1.95 8.46 3.83
CA GLN A 53 -1.66 7.50 4.89
C GLN A 53 -0.93 6.27 4.33
N CYS A 54 0.03 5.74 5.07
CA CYS A 54 0.60 4.42 4.86
C CYS A 54 0.58 3.68 6.19
N ALA A 55 -0.18 2.58 6.25
CA ALA A 55 -0.22 1.69 7.41
C ALA A 55 0.53 0.41 7.08
N SER A 56 1.48 0.02 7.93
CA SER A 56 2.08 -1.31 7.95
C SER A 56 1.78 -1.97 9.30
N SER A 57 1.52 -3.27 9.32
CA SER A 57 1.44 -4.01 10.59
C SER A 57 2.83 -4.36 11.06
N ARG A 58 3.04 -4.23 12.37
CA ARG A 58 4.19 -4.79 13.07
C ARG A 58 3.86 -6.25 13.41
N LEU A 59 3.89 -7.12 12.40
CA LEU A 59 3.94 -8.57 12.60
C LEU A 59 5.39 -9.03 12.51
#